data_AF-A0A453HAL9-F1
#
_entry.id   AF-A0A453HAL9-F1
#
_cell.length_a   1.000
_cell.length_b   1.000
_cell.length_c   1.000
_cell.angle_alpha   90.00
_cell.angle_beta   90.00
_cell.angle_gamma   90.00
#
_symmetry.space_group_name_H-M   'P 1'
#
loop_
_entity.id
_entity.type
_entity.pdbx_description
1 polymer ?
#
loop_
_entity_poly.entity_id
_entity_poly.type
_entity_poly.pdbx_seq_one_letter_code
_entity_poly.pdbx_strand_id
1 'polypeptide(L)'
;RKDIIQTVNKHPNAGWTAGHNPYFANYTIEQFKHILGVKPTPPGLLAGVPIKTHPESVGLPKEFDARTQWSSCSTIGNILG
;
A
#
# COMPACT_ATOMS: atom_id res chain seq x y z
N ARG A 1 11.73 18.89 20.03
CA ARG A 1 10.79 18.22 19.10
C ARG A 1 10.87 16.73 19.39
N LYS A 2 9.76 16.01 19.65
CA LYS A 2 9.82 14.55 19.84
C LYS A 2 10.11 13.89 18.50
N ASP A 3 11.01 12.93 18.51
CA ASP A 3 11.30 12.10 17.35
C ASP A 3 10.03 11.34 16.91
N ILE A 4 9.70 11.40 15.62
CA ILE A 4 8.47 10.82 15.06
C ILE A 4 8.51 9.29 15.15
N ILE A 5 9.68 8.67 14.96
CA ILE A 5 9.87 7.22 15.09
C ILE A 5 9.54 6.80 16.53
N GLN A 6 10.14 7.47 17.52
CA GLN A 6 9.83 7.20 18.91
C GLN A 6 8.36 7.44 19.26
N THR A 7 7.74 8.47 18.68
CA THR A 7 6.33 8.80 18.94
C THR A 7 5.40 7.69 18.45
N VAL A 8 5.64 7.17 17.24
CA VAL A 8 4.90 6.02 16.70
C VAL A 8 5.14 4.77 17.53
N ASN A 9 6.41 4.42 17.77
CA ASN A 9 6.76 3.15 18.41
C ASN A 9 6.32 3.06 19.87
N LYS A 10 6.10 4.20 20.55
CA LYS A 10 5.56 4.25 21.91
C LYS A 10 4.03 4.18 21.96
N HIS A 11 3.34 4.26 20.84
CA HIS A 11 1.89 4.21 20.82
C HIS A 11 1.41 2.80 21.19
N PRO A 12 0.53 2.63 22.18
CA PRO A 12 0.17 1.31 22.71
C PRO A 12 -0.50 0.38 21.69
N ASN A 13 -1.11 0.97 20.64
CA ASN A 13 -1.81 0.24 19.58
C ASN A 13 -1.04 0.26 18.25
N ALA A 14 0.26 0.50 18.25
CA ALA A 14 1.06 0.44 17.03
C ALA A 14 1.18 -1.02 16.55
N GLY A 15 0.48 -1.37 15.47
CA GLY A 15 0.59 -2.69 14.81
C GLY A 15 1.80 -2.83 13.88
N TRP A 16 2.72 -1.85 13.89
CA TRP A 16 3.89 -1.77 13.03
C TRP A 16 5.02 -1.02 13.74
N THR A 17 6.26 -1.22 13.29
CA THR A 17 7.44 -0.54 13.84
C THR A 17 7.97 0.48 12.84
N ALA A 18 8.10 1.74 13.29
CA ALA A 18 8.74 2.81 12.53
C ALA A 18 10.27 2.70 12.61
N GLY A 19 10.94 3.07 11.52
CA GLY A 19 12.39 3.17 11.42
C GLY A 19 12.81 4.08 10.27
N HIS A 20 14.09 4.40 10.20
CA HIS A 20 14.66 5.10 9.04
C HIS A 20 14.75 4.14 7.86
N ASN A 21 14.20 4.53 6.72
CA ASN A 21 14.38 3.81 5.47
C ASN A 21 15.60 4.38 4.71
N PRO A 22 16.66 3.58 4.46
CA PRO A 22 17.86 4.05 3.77
C PRO A 22 17.60 4.64 2.37
N TYR A 23 16.60 4.14 1.66
CA TYR A 23 16.19 4.67 0.36
C TYR A 23 15.83 6.17 0.42
N PHE A 24 15.37 6.65 1.57
CA PHE A 24 14.98 8.04 1.79
C PHE A 24 16.02 8.90 2.52
N ALA A 25 17.21 8.38 2.82
CA ALA A 25 18.16 9.04 3.73
C ALA A 25 18.51 10.50 3.35
N ASN A 26 18.50 10.82 2.06
CA ASN A 26 18.84 12.16 1.53
C ASN A 26 17.67 12.83 0.78
N TYR A 27 16.43 12.38 1.00
CA TYR A 27 15.28 12.97 0.35
C TYR A 27 14.93 14.34 0.95
N THR A 28 14.70 15.32 0.09
CA THR A 28 14.03 16.56 0.47
C THR A 28 12.53 16.31 0.66
N ILE A 29 11.84 17.25 1.32
CA ILE A 29 10.38 17.21 1.43
C ILE A 29 9.72 17.23 0.04
N GLU A 30 10.28 17.94 -0.93
CA GLU A 30 9.76 18.00 -2.29
C GLU A 30 9.90 16.68 -3.03
N GLN A 31 11.04 15.99 -2.89
CA GLN A 31 11.23 14.64 -3.43
C GLN A 31 10.26 13.64 -2.80
N PHE A 32 10.01 13.75 -1.49
CA PHE A 32 8.98 12.96 -0.80
C PHE A 32 7.56 13.23 -1.30
N LYS A 33 7.24 14.47 -1.69
CA LYS A 33 5.93 14.78 -2.27
C LYS A 33 5.78 14.17 -3.67
N HIS A 34 6.86 14.04 -4.43
CA HIS A 34 6.82 13.50 -5.79
C HIS A 34 6.40 12.02 -5.83
N ILE A 35 6.77 11.23 -4.82
CA ILE A 35 6.34 9.81 -4.72
C ILE A 35 4.87 9.64 -4.31
N LEU A 36 4.17 10.72 -3.93
CA LEU A 36 2.76 10.73 -3.56
C LEU A 36 1.85 11.23 -4.72
N GLY A 37 2.14 10.78 -5.94
CA GLY A 37 1.61 11.36 -7.18
C GLY A 37 0.18 10.97 -7.60
N VAL A 38 -0.56 10.18 -6.81
CA VAL A 38 -1.91 9.74 -7.19
C VAL A 38 -2.92 10.90 -7.15
N LYS A 39 -3.67 11.08 -8.24
CA LYS A 39 -4.77 12.06 -8.31
C LYS A 39 -6.12 11.35 -8.09
N PRO A 40 -7.11 12.00 -7.45
CA PRO A 40 -8.46 11.44 -7.34
C PRO A 40 -9.01 11.07 -8.72
N THR A 41 -9.65 9.90 -8.83
CA THR A 41 -10.29 9.44 -10.05
C THR A 41 -11.46 10.37 -10.42
N PRO A 42 -11.48 10.98 -11.61
CA PRO A 42 -12.62 11.78 -12.07
C PRO A 42 -13.91 10.94 -12.15
N PRO A 43 -15.07 11.48 -11.74
CA PRO A 43 -16.34 10.75 -11.75
C PRO A 43 -16.71 10.14 -13.11
N GLY A 44 -16.42 10.84 -14.21
CA GLY A 44 -16.71 10.38 -15.57
C GLY A 44 -15.95 9.13 -15.99
N LEU A 45 -14.79 8.83 -15.38
CA LEU A 45 -14.03 7.61 -15.68
C LEU A 45 -14.64 6.36 -15.04
N LEU A 46 -15.42 6.52 -13.97
CA LEU A 46 -16.09 5.41 -13.28
C LEU A 46 -17.42 5.05 -13.95
N ALA A 47 -18.07 6.00 -14.63
CA ALA A 47 -19.41 5.82 -15.20
C ALA A 47 -19.52 4.69 -16.23
N GLY A 48 -18.43 4.31 -16.89
CA GLY A 48 -18.38 3.23 -17.87
C GLY A 48 -17.87 1.89 -17.33
N VAL A 49 -17.50 1.79 -16.06
CA VAL A 49 -16.89 0.57 -15.49
C VAL A 49 -18.00 -0.34 -14.95
N PRO A 50 -18.17 -1.57 -15.48
CA PRO A 50 -19.16 -2.50 -14.98
C PRO A 50 -18.87 -2.90 -13.53
N ILE A 51 -19.88 -2.85 -12.68
CA ILE A 51 -19.79 -3.34 -11.30
C ILE A 51 -20.11 -4.83 -11.29
N LYS A 52 -19.21 -5.65 -10.74
CA LYS A 52 -19.43 -7.07 -10.51
C LYS A 52 -19.64 -7.33 -9.02
N THR A 53 -20.81 -7.85 -8.66
CA THR A 53 -21.15 -8.20 -7.28
C THR A 53 -21.09 -9.71 -7.07
N HIS A 54 -20.75 -10.13 -5.86
CA HIS A 54 -20.69 -11.52 -5.44
C HIS A 54 -21.51 -11.69 -4.15
N PRO A 55 -22.15 -12.85 -3.90
CA PRO A 55 -22.81 -13.12 -2.64
C PRO A 55 -21.83 -13.06 -1.45
N GLU A 56 -22.28 -12.57 -0.29
CA GLU A 56 -21.45 -12.54 0.92
C GLU A 56 -21.04 -13.95 1.41
N SER A 57 -21.81 -14.98 1.03
CA SER A 57 -21.55 -16.38 1.37
C SER A 57 -20.38 -17.02 0.60
N VAL A 58 -19.67 -16.27 -0.22
CA VAL A 58 -18.43 -16.76 -0.84
C VAL A 58 -17.42 -17.04 0.26
N GLY A 59 -17.04 -18.31 0.41
CA GLY A 59 -16.06 -18.77 1.40
C GLY A 59 -14.66 -18.25 1.10
N LEU A 60 -14.39 -16.98 1.40
CA LEU A 60 -13.08 -16.36 1.24
C LEU A 60 -12.08 -16.97 2.23
N PRO A 61 -10.82 -17.16 1.82
CA PRO A 61 -9.80 -17.66 2.72
C PRO A 61 -9.49 -16.65 3.82
N LYS A 62 -9.03 -17.13 4.97
CA LYS A 62 -8.58 -16.27 6.07
C LYS A 62 -7.39 -15.39 5.67
N GLU A 63 -6.51 -15.92 4.81
CA GLU A 63 -5.32 -15.25 4.31
C GLU A 63 -5.18 -15.52 2.81
N PHE A 64 -4.68 -14.53 2.06
CA PHE A 64 -4.49 -14.64 0.63
C PHE A 64 -3.22 -13.90 0.19
N ASP A 65 -2.39 -14.57 -0.62
CA ASP A 65 -1.24 -13.96 -1.28
C ASP A 65 -1.30 -14.28 -2.77
N ALA A 66 -1.38 -13.23 -3.59
CA ALA A 66 -1.44 -13.34 -5.05
C ALA A 66 -0.21 -14.06 -5.63
N ARG A 67 0.97 -13.88 -5.04
CA ARG A 67 2.21 -14.53 -5.48
C ARG A 67 2.14 -16.04 -5.32
N THR A 68 1.45 -16.50 -4.26
CA THR A 68 1.24 -17.92 -3.98
C THR A 68 0.19 -18.52 -4.92
N GLN A 69 -0.94 -17.81 -5.11
CA GLN A 69 -2.04 -18.29 -5.95
C GLN A 69 -1.67 -18.35 -7.45
N TRP A 70 -0.82 -17.43 -7.91
CA TRP A 70 -0.39 -17.33 -9.31
C TRP A 70 1.13 -17.37 -9.41
N SER A 71 1.72 -18.43 -8.88
CA SER A 71 3.19 -18.60 -8.77
C SER A 71 3.94 -18.61 -10.11
N SER A 72 3.28 -18.97 -11.22
CA SER A 72 3.86 -18.89 -12.56
C SER A 72 3.94 -17.47 -13.11
N CYS A 73 3.28 -16.49 -12.48
CA CYS A 73 3.23 -15.11 -12.93
C CYS A 73 4.29 -14.26 -12.20
N SER A 74 5.51 -14.23 -12.76
CA SER A 74 6.64 -13.51 -12.17
C SER A 74 6.41 -12.01 -11.97
N THR A 75 5.50 -11.40 -12.73
CA THR A 75 5.17 -9.98 -12.64
C THR A 75 4.49 -9.59 -11.33
N ILE A 76 3.82 -10.53 -10.64
CA ILE A 76 3.07 -10.25 -9.40
C ILE A 76 4.02 -9.94 -8.24
N GLY A 77 5.18 -10.60 -8.20
CA GLY A 77 6.20 -10.40 -7.17
C GLY A 77 7.23 -9.32 -7.50
N ASN A 78 7.12 -8.67 -8.65
CA ASN A 78 8.16 -7.77 -9.14
C ASN A 78 8.04 -6.37 -8.52
N ILE A 79 9.09 -5.92 -7.84
CA ILE A 79 9.23 -4.54 -7.36
C ILE A 79 10.26 -3.85 -8.24
N LEU A 80 9.83 -2.82 -8.97
CA LEU A 80 10.74 -1.97 -9.74
C LEU A 80 11.47 -1.03 -8.78
N GLY A 81 12.80 -1.15 -8.74
CA GLY A 81 13.69 -0.34 -7.90
C GLY A 81 13.82 1.11 -8.35
#